data_AF-A0A958L5H1-F1
#
_entry.id   AF-A0A958L5H1-F1
#
_cell.length_a   1.000
_cell.length_b   1.000
_cell.length_c   1.000
_cell.angle_alpha   90.00
_cell.angle_beta   90.00
_cell.angle_gamma   90.00
#
_symmetry.space_group_name_H-M   'P 1'
#
loop_
_entity.id
_entity.type
_entity.pdbx_description
1 polymer ?
#
loop_
_entity_poly.entity_id
_entity_poly.type
_entity_poly.pdbx_seq_one_letter_code
_entity_poly.pdbx_strand_id
1 'polypeptide(L)' 'MRHLDTALANLKFDSRMIDWNIKNGLLTKEELQTYLNSLKDCSGNTVNIDLEEDSDYSNDNGMN' A
#
# COMPACT_ATOMS: atom_id res chain seq x y z
N MET A 1 17.48 -8.48 -18.46
CA MET A 1 16.79 -7.23 -18.83
C MET A 1 15.29 -7.24 -18.54
N ARG A 2 14.53 -8.32 -18.81
CA ARG A 2 13.05 -8.35 -18.63
C ARG A 2 12.50 -7.90 -17.27
N HIS A 3 13.21 -8.14 -16.16
CA HIS A 3 12.75 -7.76 -14.82
C HIS A 3 12.75 -6.25 -14.57
N LEU A 4 13.64 -5.50 -15.21
CA LEU A 4 13.71 -4.05 -15.07
C LEU A 4 12.56 -3.39 -15.82
N ASP A 5 12.27 -3.84 -17.04
CA ASP A 5 11.18 -3.30 -17.86
C ASP A 5 9.82 -3.50 -17.17
N THR A 6 9.60 -4.67 -16.55
CA THR A 6 8.40 -4.92 -15.75
C THR A 6 8.33 -4.04 -14.50
N ALA A 7 9.44 -3.86 -13.79
CA ALA A 7 9.48 -3.00 -12.62
C ALA A 7 9.16 -1.54 -12.98
N LEU A 8 9.71 -1.05 -14.10
CA LEU A 8 9.44 0.29 -14.62
C LEU A 8 7.99 0.45 -15.06
N ALA A 9 7.41 -0.57 -15.70
CA ALA A 9 5.99 -0.56 -16.06
C ALA A 9 5.07 -0.53 -14.83
N ASN A 10 5.47 -1.17 -13.72
CA ASN A 10 4.69 -1.20 -12.49
C ASN A 10 4.77 0.09 -11.67
N LEU A 11 5.75 0.96 -11.90
CA LEU A 11 5.86 2.26 -11.21
C LEU A 11 4.63 3.14 -11.42
N LYS A 12 3.91 3.00 -12.54
CA LYS A 12 2.68 3.76 -12.79
C LYS A 12 1.57 3.45 -11.77
N PHE A 13 1.65 2.31 -11.08
CA PHE A 13 0.72 1.89 -10.03
C PHE A 13 1.27 2.13 -8.61
N ASP A 14 2.38 2.87 -8.43
CA ASP A 14 2.87 3.24 -7.11
C ASP A 14 1.80 4.05 -6.36
N SER A 15 1.40 3.57 -5.19
CA SER A 15 0.29 4.11 -4.40
C SER A 15 0.45 5.58 -4.04
N ARG A 16 1.70 6.05 -3.89
CA ARG A 16 2.01 7.45 -3.56
C ARG A 16 1.87 8.39 -4.76
N MET A 17 1.83 7.83 -5.97
CA MET A 17 1.85 8.57 -7.23
C MET A 17 0.56 8.41 -8.04
N ILE A 18 -0.40 7.57 -7.61
CA ILE A 18 -1.64 7.28 -8.35
C ILE A 18 -2.35 8.55 -8.84
N ASP A 19 -2.63 9.49 -7.94
CA ASP A 19 -3.35 10.72 -8.28
C ASP A 19 -2.58 11.57 -9.28
N TRP A 20 -1.27 11.64 -9.14
CA TRP A 20 -0.41 12.38 -10.04
C TRP A 20 -0.37 11.70 -11.42
N ASN A 21 -0.24 10.37 -11.47
CA ASN A 21 -0.21 9.59 -12.71
C ASN A 21 -1.55 9.72 -13.47
N ILE A 22 -2.69 9.72 -12.77
CA ILE A 22 -4.00 9.94 -13.39
C ILE A 22 -4.12 11.35 -13.97
N LYS A 23 -3.72 12.37 -13.20
CA LYS A 23 -3.78 13.77 -13.65
C LYS A 23 -2.89 14.04 -14.87
N ASN A 24 -1.78 13.32 -15.00
CA ASN A 24 -0.84 13.46 -16.12
C ASN A 24 -1.11 12.47 -17.27
N GLY A 25 -2.19 11.68 -17.21
CA GLY A 25 -2.57 10.76 -18.28
C GLY A 25 -1.67 9.53 -18.43
N LEU A 26 -0.84 9.23 -17.42
CA LEU A 26 0.04 8.05 -17.39
C LEU A 26 -0.70 6.78 -16.94
N LEU A 27 -1.88 6.94 -16.35
CA LEU A 27 -2.74 5.87 -15.85
C LEU A 27 -4.20 6.31 -15.94
N THR A 28 -5.09 5.49 -16.50
CA THR A 28 -6.54 5.78 -16.42
C THR A 28 -7.18 5.17 -15.16
N LYS A 29 -8.38 5.66 -14.80
CA LYS A 29 -9.13 5.10 -13.66
C LYS A 29 -9.52 3.64 -13.91
N GLU A 30 -9.85 3.30 -15.15
CA GLU A 30 -10.24 1.95 -15.58
C GLU A 30 -9.04 0.99 -15.53
N GLU A 31 -7.87 1.44 -15.97
CA GLU A 31 -6.62 0.69 -15.84
C GLU A 31 -6.26 0.44 -14.37
N LEU A 32 -6.40 1.46 -13.52
CA LEU A 32 -6.19 1.31 -12.08
C LEU A 32 -7.14 0.29 -11.46
N GLN A 33 -8.44 0.39 -11.76
CA GLN A 33 -9.42 -0.56 -11.23
C GLN A 33 -9.12 -1.98 -11.68
N THR A 34 -8.75 -2.17 -12.94
CA THR A 34 -8.36 -3.48 -13.49
C THR A 34 -7.13 -4.03 -12.76
N TYR A 35 -6.13 -3.19 -12.51
CA TYR A 35 -4.94 -3.58 -11.74
C TYR A 35 -5.30 -3.99 -10.31
N LEU A 36 -6.09 -3.18 -9.60
CA LEU A 36 -6.52 -3.50 -8.23
C LEU A 36 -7.29 -4.83 -8.16
N ASN A 37 -8.18 -5.08 -9.13
CA ASN A 37 -8.92 -6.34 -9.22
C ASN A 37 -8.02 -7.56 -9.53
N SER A 38 -6.85 -7.34 -10.13
CA SER A 38 -5.89 -8.41 -10.43
C SER A 38 -5.02 -8.79 -9.23
N LEU A 39 -5.00 -7.98 -8.17
CA LEU A 39 -4.20 -8.25 -6.98
C LEU A 39 -4.78 -9.43 -6.20
N LYS A 40 -3.90 -10.32 -5.75
CA LYS A 40 -4.28 -11.43 -4.88
C LYS A 40 -4.69 -10.88 -3.52
N ASP A 41 -5.78 -11.41 -2.96
CA ASP A 41 -6.12 -11.17 -1.57
C ASP A 41 -5.03 -11.75 -0.65
N CYS A 42 -4.44 -10.89 0.16
CA CYS A 42 -3.42 -11.22 1.14
C CYS A 42 -3.89 -10.96 2.58
N SER A 43 -5.16 -10.63 2.79
CA SER A 43 -5.72 -10.32 4.12
C SER A 43 -5.49 -11.47 5.13
N GLY A 44 -5.63 -12.72 4.69
CA GLY A 44 -5.36 -13.90 5.52
C GLY A 44 -3.89 -14.12 5.90
N ASN A 45 -2.96 -13.39 5.27
CA ASN A 45 -1.52 -13.45 5.56
C ASN A 45 -1.03 -12.23 6.36
N THR A 46 -1.94 -11.55 7.07
CA THR A 46 -1.62 -10.39 7.90
C THR A 46 -2.00 -10.62 9.34
N VAL A 47 -1.21 -10.05 10.26
CA VAL A 47 -1.63 -9.85 11.65
C VAL A 47 -2.34 -8.51 11.68
N ASN A 48 -3.61 -8.51 12.10
CA ASN A 48 -4.33 -7.28 12.32
C ASN A 48 -3.75 -6.60 13.57
N ILE A 49 -3.36 -5.33 13.44
CA ILE A 49 -2.95 -4.49 14.55
C ILE A 49 -4.05 -3.44 14.67
N ASP A 50 -4.90 -3.59 15.68
CA ASP A 50 -5.82 -2.54 16.08
C ASP A 50 -5.03 -1.52 16.91
N LEU A 51 -5.12 -0.24 16.54
CA LEU A 51 -4.46 0.85 17.27
C LEU A 51 -5.33 1.36 18.43
N GLU A 52 -6.58 0.90 18.53
CA GLU A 52 -7.53 1.28 19.58
C GLU A 52 -7.64 0.24 20.71
N GLU A 53 -7.23 -1.02 20.50
CA GLU A 53 -7.08 -2.02 21.56
C GLU A 53 -5.63 -2.04 22.09
N ASP A 54 -5.51 -1.92 23.42
CA ASP A 54 -4.30 -1.77 24.23
C ASP A 54 -3.65 -0.38 24.26
N SER A 55 -4.35 0.52 24.98
CA SER A 55 -3.76 1.68 25.66
C SER A 55 -2.81 1.29 26.82
N ASP A 56 -1.99 0.25 26.68
CA ASP A 56 -1.03 -0.19 27.68
C ASP A 56 0.39 0.33 27.38
N TYR A 57 0.49 1.60 26.97
CA TYR A 57 1.68 2.39 27.24
C TYR A 57 1.76 2.67 28.75
N SER A 58 1.99 1.62 29.53
CA SER A 58 2.37 1.70 30.94
C SER A 58 3.73 2.40 31.01
N ASN A 59 3.67 3.69 31.31
CA ASN A 59 4.80 4.53 31.66
C ASN A 59 5.43 4.00 32.96
N ASP A 60 6.31 2.99 32.87
CA ASP A 60 7.19 2.57 33.97
C ASP A 60 8.28 3.62 34.18
N ASN A 61 7.88 4.77 34.72
CA ASN A 61 8.77 5.66 35.44
C ASN A 61 8.64 5.31 36.93
N GLY A 62 9.22 4.16 37.30
CA GLY A 62 9.42 3.78 38.70
C GLY A 62 10.23 4.84 39.45
N MET A 63 9.53 5.77 40.11
CA MET A 63 10.08 6.52 41.23
C MET A 63 9.93 5.69 42.51
N ASN A 64 11.07 5.25 43.04
CA ASN A 64 11.34 5.31 44.48
C ASN A 64 12.85 5.36 44.71
#